data_AF-A0AAE5X4B7-F1
#
_entry.id   AF-A0AAE5X4B7-F1
#
_cell.length_a   1.000
_cell.length_b   1.000
_cell.length_c   1.000
_cell.angle_alpha   90.00
_cell.angle_beta   90.00
_cell.angle_gamma   90.00
#
_symmetry.space_group_name_H-M   'P 1'
#
loop_
_entity.id
_entity.type
_entity.pdbx_description
1 polymer ?
#
loop_
_entity_poly.entity_id
_entity_poly.type
_entity_poly.pdbx_seq_one_letter_code
_entity_poly.pdbx_strand_id
1 'polypeptide(L)' 'MADVEASVRDLVNRDRDCTERARAQIDLRRKINLLIGEWKAAGGGEVLPDIRERVRLRPLKNESRPVRR' A
#
# COMPACT_ATOMS: atom_id res chain seq x y z
N MET A 1 -16.35 21.60 44.21
CA MET A 1 -16.92 21.34 42.87
C MET A 1 -15.86 20.92 41.86
N ALA A 2 -14.70 21.60 41.79
CA ALA A 2 -13.60 21.24 40.87
C ALA A 2 -13.07 19.80 41.05
N ASP A 3 -12.91 19.32 42.28
CA ASP A 3 -12.42 17.94 42.53
C ASP A 3 -13.39 16.86 42.05
N VAL A 4 -14.69 17.12 42.12
CA VAL A 4 -15.72 16.18 41.64
C VAL A 4 -15.67 16.12 40.12
N GLU A 5 -15.51 17.26 39.46
CA GLU A 5 -15.40 17.32 38.00
C GLU A 5 -14.12 16.64 37.49
N ALA A 6 -12.99 16.84 38.19
CA ALA A 6 -11.72 16.17 37.90
C ALA A 6 -11.83 14.64 38.07
N SER A 7 -12.50 14.19 39.13
CA SER A 7 -12.74 12.76 39.40
C SER A 7 -13.66 12.12 38.35
N VAL A 8 -14.72 12.80 37.92
CA VAL A 8 -15.60 12.34 36.84
C VAL A 8 -14.84 12.24 35.52
N ARG A 9 -14.03 13.25 35.20
CA ARG A 9 -13.21 13.26 33.98
C ARG A 9 -12.16 12.14 33.98
N ASP A 10 -11.55 11.87 35.13
CA ASP A 10 -10.59 10.77 35.30
C ASP A 10 -11.27 9.39 35.17
N LEU A 11 -12.47 9.21 35.75
CA LEU A 11 -13.28 7.99 35.57
C LEU A 11 -13.68 7.77 34.10
N VAL A 12 -14.07 8.83 33.38
CA VAL A 12 -14.41 8.79 31.95
C VAL A 12 -13.17 8.48 31.09
N ASN A 13 -12.03 9.12 31.37
CA ASN A 13 -10.80 8.92 30.61
C ASN A 13 -10.17 7.54 30.84
N ARG A 14 -10.36 6.96 32.04
CA ARG A 14 -9.95 5.59 32.35
C ARG A 14 -10.75 4.54 31.56
N ASP A 15 -11.86 4.92 30.94
CA ASP A 15 -12.64 4.09 30.01
C ASP A 15 -12.63 4.62 28.56
N ARG A 16 -11.43 4.60 27.97
CA ARG A 16 -11.23 4.39 26.53
C ARG A 16 -11.61 5.54 25.60
N ASP A 17 -10.98 6.69 25.76
CA ASP A 17 -10.80 7.52 24.57
C ASP A 17 -9.72 6.89 23.66
N CYS A 18 -10.17 6.04 22.73
CA CYS A 18 -9.34 5.48 21.68
C CYS A 18 -9.38 6.30 20.40
N THR A 19 -10.03 7.47 20.38
CA THR A 19 -10.30 8.26 19.18
C THR A 19 -9.04 8.57 18.41
N GLU A 20 -8.00 9.07 19.08
CA GLU A 20 -6.73 9.41 18.43
C GLU A 20 -6.00 8.18 17.89
N ARG A 21 -6.00 7.07 18.64
CA ARG A 21 -5.38 5.81 18.20
C ARG A 21 -6.14 5.20 17.02
N ALA A 22 -7.47 5.23 17.06
CA ALA A 22 -8.35 4.75 16.00
C ALA A 22 -8.20 5.61 14.75
N ARG A 23 -8.10 6.94 14.90
CA ARG A 23 -7.83 7.88 13.82
C ARG A 23 -6.48 7.60 13.16
N ALA A 24 -5.42 7.44 13.94
CA ALA A 24 -4.10 7.08 13.43
C ALA A 24 -4.13 5.75 12.67
N GLN A 25 -4.89 4.75 13.16
CA GLN A 25 -5.03 3.46 12.50
C GLN A 25 -5.78 3.57 11.16
N ILE A 26 -6.84 4.38 11.09
CA ILE A 26 -7.58 4.63 9.83
C ILE A 26 -6.67 5.32 8.81
N ASP A 27 -5.89 6.31 9.23
CA ASP A 27 -4.96 7.00 8.33
C ASP A 27 -3.85 6.08 7.81
N LEU A 28 -3.31 5.20 8.66
CA LEU A 28 -2.39 4.15 8.23
C LEU A 28 -3.05 3.18 7.23
N ARG A 29 -4.30 2.77 7.48
CA ARG A 29 -5.05 1.89 6.58
C ARG A 29 -5.26 2.54 5.21
N ARG A 30 -5.53 3.85 5.16
CA ARG A 30 -5.63 4.61 3.90
C ARG A 30 -4.32 4.61 3.12
N LYS A 31 -3.19 4.86 3.80
CA LYS A 31 -1.86 4.83 3.19
C LYS A 31 -1.54 3.44 2.60
N ILE A 32 -1.82 2.38 3.36
CA ILE A 32 -1.61 1.00 2.88
C ILE A 32 -2.46 0.69 1.65
N ASN A 33 -3.74 1.07 1.66
CA ASN A 33 -4.63 0.83 0.52
C ASN A 33 -4.14 1.56 -0.75
N LEU A 34 -3.61 2.78 -0.60
CA LEU A 34 -3.03 3.54 -1.70
C LEU A 34 -1.79 2.83 -2.27
N LEU A 35 -0.86 2.41 -1.40
CA LEU A 35 0.34 1.67 -1.82
C LEU A 35 -0.01 0.33 -2.50
N ILE A 36 -1.02 -0.38 -2.00
CA ILE A 36 -1.52 -1.61 -2.64
C ILE A 36 -2.09 -1.29 -4.02
N GLY A 37 -2.81 -0.18 -4.16
CA GLY A 37 -3.35 0.28 -5.45
C GLY A 37 -2.24 0.57 -6.45
N GLU A 38 -1.21 1.32 -6.03
CA GLU A 38 -0.03 1.63 -6.86
C GLU A 38 0.74 0.37 -7.25
N TRP A 39 0.97 -0.54 -6.29
CA TRP A 39 1.61 -1.83 -6.55
C TRP A 39 0.83 -2.65 -7.57
N LYS A 40 -0.50 -2.73 -7.44
CA LYS A 40 -1.36 -3.41 -8.42
C LYS A 40 -1.33 -2.76 -9.80
N ALA A 41 -1.39 -1.44 -9.87
CA ALA A 41 -1.31 -0.70 -11.12
C ALA A 41 0.03 -0.91 -11.84
N ALA A 42 1.11 -1.16 -11.09
CA ALA A 42 2.42 -1.54 -11.63
C ALA A 42 2.51 -3.02 -12.08
N GLY A 43 1.40 -3.76 -12.10
CA GLY A 43 1.36 -5.19 -12.42
C GLY A 43 1.64 -6.10 -11.21
N GLY A 44 1.64 -5.54 -9.99
CA GLY A 44 1.77 -6.29 -8.76
C GLY A 44 0.56 -7.18 -8.50
N GLY A 45 0.80 -8.49 -8.36
CA GLY A 45 -0.25 -9.47 -8.12
C GLY A 45 -0.73 -10.19 -9.38
N GLU A 46 -0.36 -9.71 -10.56
CA GLU A 46 -0.46 -10.50 -11.78
C GLU A 46 0.54 -11.65 -11.76
N VAL A 47 0.17 -12.78 -12.37
CA VAL A 47 1.08 -13.92 -12.50
C VAL A 47 2.23 -13.52 -13.42
N LEU A 48 3.47 -13.70 -12.94
CA LEU A 48 4.64 -13.41 -13.75
C LEU A 48 4.63 -14.29 -15.01
N PRO A 49 5.03 -13.76 -16.19
CA PRO A 49 5.00 -14.54 -17.40
C PRO A 49 5.88 -15.79 -17.27
N ASP A 50 5.39 -16.90 -17.80
CA ASP A 50 6.15 -18.15 -17.83
C ASP A 50 7.38 -18.05 -18.76
N ILE A 51 8.24 -19.07 -18.75
CA ILE A 51 9.48 -19.05 -19.55
C ILE A 51 9.17 -18.88 -21.05
N ARG A 52 8.07 -19.46 -21.56
CA ARG A 52 7.69 -19.40 -22.97
C ARG A 52 7.18 -18.01 -23.33
N GLU A 53 6.39 -17.40 -22.47
CA GLU A 53 5.89 -16.03 -22.62
C GLU A 53 7.03 -15.02 -22.56
N ARG A 54 8.00 -15.20 -21.65
CA ARG A 54 9.22 -14.36 -21.58
C ARG A 54 10.04 -14.40 -22.86
N VAL A 55 10.15 -15.56 -23.50
CA VAL A 55 10.88 -15.68 -24.79
C VAL A 55 10.14 -14.95 -25.91
N ARG A 56 8.80 -14.99 -25.93
CA ARG A 56 7.99 -14.24 -26.91
C ARG A 56 8.03 -12.73 -26.68
N LEU A 57 8.11 -12.29 -25.43
CA LEU A 57 8.21 -10.88 -25.06
C LEU A 57 9.61 -10.28 -25.23
N ARG A 58 10.64 -11.10 -25.53
CA ARG A 58 11.95 -10.54 -25.87
C ARG A 58 11.80 -9.69 -27.13
N PRO A 59 12.27 -8.44 -27.13
CA PRO A 59 12.49 -7.71 -28.37
C PRO A 59 13.35 -8.59 -29.26
N LEU A 60 12.80 -8.97 -30.43
CA LEU A 60 13.60 -9.59 -31.47
C LEU A 60 14.68 -8.56 -31.80
N LYS A 61 15.88 -8.77 -31.26
CA LYS A 61 17.07 -8.00 -31.62
C LYS A 61 17.47 -8.44 -33.03
N ASN A 62 16.60 -8.17 -34.00
CA ASN A 62 16.94 -8.14 -35.41
C ASN A 62 17.53 -6.75 -35.64
N GLU A 63 18.73 -6.52 -35.09
CA GLU A 63 19.64 -5.58 -35.71
C GLU A 63 19.97 -6.18 -37.07
N SER A 64 19.22 -5.72 -38.07
CA SER A 64 19.50 -5.89 -39.48
C SER A 64 20.99 -5.62 -39.69
N ARG A 65 21.80 -6.68 -39.78
CA ARG A 65 23.17 -6.54 -40.26
C ARG A 65 23.06 -5.92 -41.65
N PRO A 66 23.64 -4.73 -41.91
CA PRO A 66 23.69 -4.24 -43.27
C PRO A 66 24.50 -5.27 -44.07
N VAL A 67 23.85 -5.86 -45.08
CA VAL A 67 24.52 -6.66 -46.10
C VAL A 67 25.65 -5.80 -46.65
N ARG A 68 26.89 -6.21 -46.38
CA ARG A 68 28.06 -5.64 -47.03
C ARG A 68 28.34 -6.46 -48.29
N ARG A 69 28.34 -5.72 -49.40
CA ARG A 69 28.71 -6.04 -50.78
C ARG A 69 27.66 -6.70 -51.64
#